data_AF-A0A7Y5PJG1-F1
#
_entry.id   AF-A0A7Y5PJG1-F1
#
_cell.length_a   1.000
_cell.length_b   1.000
_cell.length_c   1.000
_cell.angle_alpha   90.00
_cell.angle_beta   90.00
_cell.angle_gamma   90.00
#
_symmetry.space_group_name_H-M   'P 1'
#
loop_
_entity.id
_entity.type
_entity.pdbx_description
1 polymer ?
#
loop_
_entity_poly.entity_id
_entity_poly.type
_entity_poly.pdbx_seq_one_letter_code
_entity_poly.pdbx_strand_id
1 'polypeptide(L)'
;MSRPMALGIALLVGLLALMGGGWFAWQQGFLGEPVLPGRLGALQRHFAASGIDAHARAVHPGSWDGVRAMAGYTPRDDRSRVFHVMECATPEVAQRHLQRLQRAPSPSLPEANGTLVIYLTHWPADDTLTRRVLDAFRRFPATSTPPP
;
A
#
# COMPACT_ATOMS: atom_id res chain seq x y z
N MET A 1 -29.86 27.44 -41.77
CA MET A 1 -30.06 27.13 -40.34
C MET A 1 -29.25 25.87 -40.01
N SER A 2 -28.05 26.01 -39.47
CA SER A 2 -27.10 24.89 -39.22
C SER A 2 -26.39 25.04 -37.87
N ARG A 3 -27.11 25.56 -36.86
CA ARG A 3 -26.60 25.81 -35.50
C ARG A 3 -26.58 24.59 -34.53
N PRO A 4 -27.41 23.53 -34.65
CA PRO A 4 -27.43 22.48 -33.62
C PRO A 4 -26.23 21.52 -33.70
N MET A 5 -25.66 21.31 -34.88
CA MET A 5 -24.52 20.41 -35.07
C MET A 5 -23.22 20.95 -34.46
N ALA A 6 -22.96 22.25 -34.60
CA ALA A 6 -21.76 22.89 -34.07
C ALA A 6 -21.71 22.87 -32.53
N LEU A 7 -22.86 23.02 -31.87
CA LEU A 7 -22.97 22.93 -30.42
C LEU A 7 -22.70 21.50 -29.91
N GLY A 8 -23.23 20.49 -30.61
CA GLY A 8 -22.99 19.09 -30.30
C GLY A 8 -21.52 18.69 -30.41
N ILE A 9 -20.83 19.16 -31.45
CA ILE A 9 -19.40 18.91 -31.65
C ILE A 9 -18.57 19.60 -30.56
N ALA A 10 -18.87 20.86 -30.22
CA ALA A 10 -18.16 21.59 -29.17
C ALA A 10 -18.29 20.92 -27.79
N LEU A 11 -19.48 20.42 -27.46
CA LEU A 11 -19.72 19.66 -26.22
C LEU A 11 -18.92 18.36 -26.19
N LEU A 12 -18.86 17.64 -27.31
CA LEU A 12 -18.13 16.37 -27.40
C LEU A 12 -16.62 16.58 -27.25
N VAL A 13 -16.07 17.62 -27.87
CA VAL A 13 -14.65 18.00 -27.73
C VAL A 13 -14.35 18.44 -26.30
N GLY A 14 -15.23 19.22 -25.66
CA GLY A 14 -15.08 19.63 -24.26
C GLY A 14 -15.09 18.43 -23.30
N LEU A 15 -15.98 17.46 -23.52
CA LEU A 15 -16.05 16.24 -22.72
C LEU A 15 -14.78 15.38 -22.89
N LEU A 16 -14.30 15.23 -24.13
CA LEU A 16 -13.07 14.50 -24.42
C LEU A 16 -11.84 15.19 -23.80
N ALA A 17 -11.78 16.51 -23.80
CA ALA A 17 -10.71 17.27 -23.15
C ALA A 17 -10.74 17.13 -21.63
N LEU A 18 -11.92 17.11 -21.00
CA LEU A 18 -12.07 16.87 -19.56
C LEU A 18 -11.67 15.44 -19.18
N MET A 19 -12.09 14.45 -19.97
CA MET A 19 -11.71 13.06 -19.75
C MET A 19 -10.21 12.83 -19.96
N GLY A 20 -9.64 13.39 -21.04
CA GLY A 20 -8.20 13.31 -21.31
C GLY A 20 -7.37 14.04 -20.26
N GLY A 21 -7.81 15.23 -19.84
CA GLY A 21 -7.18 16.01 -18.78
C GLY A 21 -7.25 15.31 -17.42
N GLY A 22 -8.39 14.71 -17.07
CA GLY A 22 -8.55 13.92 -15.85
C GLY A 22 -7.68 12.67 -15.84
N TRP A 23 -7.61 11.95 -16.96
CA TRP A 23 -6.72 10.79 -17.13
C TRP A 23 -5.25 11.17 -17.00
N PHE A 24 -4.83 12.26 -17.66
CA PHE A 24 -3.46 12.76 -17.60
C PHE A 24 -3.10 13.27 -16.19
N ALA A 25 -3.98 14.03 -15.54
CA ALA A 25 -3.79 14.51 -14.17
C ALA A 25 -3.68 13.36 -13.16
N TRP A 26 -4.42 12.27 -13.38
CA TRP A 26 -4.30 11.04 -12.60
C TRP A 26 -2.97 10.33 -12.85
N GLN A 27 -2.56 10.15 -14.12
CA GLN A 27 -1.27 9.53 -14.46
C GLN A 27 -0.05 10.30 -13.96
N GLN A 28 -0.14 11.63 -13.95
CA GLN A 28 0.95 12.52 -13.51
C GLN A 28 0.91 12.82 -12.00
N GLY A 29 -0.04 12.23 -11.25
CA GLY A 29 -0.12 12.38 -9.80
C GLY A 29 -0.64 13.74 -9.31
N PHE A 30 -1.19 14.59 -10.19
CA PHE A 30 -1.76 15.89 -9.81
C PHE A 30 -3.03 15.77 -8.95
N LEU A 31 -3.75 14.65 -9.06
CA LEU A 31 -4.94 14.37 -8.24
C LEU A 31 -4.61 13.71 -6.89
N GLY A 32 -3.32 13.56 -6.58
CA GLY A 32 -2.83 12.85 -5.39
C GLY A 32 -2.94 11.33 -5.54
N GLU A 33 -1.91 10.62 -5.10
CA GLU A 33 -2.02 9.17 -4.88
C GLU A 33 -3.10 8.93 -3.81
N PRO A 34 -3.96 7.89 -3.96
CA PRO A 34 -4.97 7.61 -2.95
C PRO A 34 -4.29 7.42 -1.59
N VAL A 35 -4.56 8.35 -0.67
CA VAL A 35 -3.95 8.36 0.66
C VAL A 35 -4.36 7.05 1.35
N LEU A 36 -3.39 6.20 1.66
CA LEU A 36 -3.65 4.98 2.42
C LEU A 36 -4.37 5.33 3.74
N PRO A 37 -5.60 4.86 3.95
CA PRO A 37 -6.32 5.18 5.17
C PRO A 37 -5.69 4.47 6.38
N GLY A 38 -5.91 5.04 7.57
CA GLY A 38 -5.64 4.39 8.84
C GLY A 38 -4.16 4.04 9.11
N ARG A 39 -3.93 2.81 9.59
CA ARG A 39 -2.62 2.36 10.09
C ARG A 39 -1.58 2.21 8.98
N LEU A 40 -2.00 1.86 7.76
CA LEU A 40 -1.09 1.70 6.63
C LEU A 40 -0.49 3.05 6.19
N GLY A 41 -1.30 4.12 6.13
CA GLY A 41 -0.77 5.47 5.88
C GLY A 41 0.12 5.99 7.01
N ALA A 42 -0.22 5.67 8.27
CA ALA A 42 0.64 5.99 9.40
C ALA A 42 1.98 5.24 9.36
N LEU A 43 1.97 3.99 8.92
CA LEU A 43 3.17 3.18 8.74
C LEU A 43 4.06 3.72 7.62
N GLN A 44 3.49 4.18 6.50
CA GLN A 44 4.27 4.87 5.45
C GLN A 44 5.02 6.09 6.00
N ARG A 45 4.35 6.94 6.77
CA ARG A 45 4.99 8.10 7.42
C ARG A 45 6.06 7.67 8.42
N HIS A 46 5.84 6.58 9.15
CA HIS A 46 6.83 6.03 10.08
C HIS A 46 8.08 5.50 9.36
N PHE A 47 7.92 4.83 8.22
CA PHE A 47 9.05 4.42 7.39
C PHE A 47 9.84 5.64 6.90
N ALA A 48 9.17 6.67 6.39
CA ALA A 48 9.83 7.90 5.96
C ALA A 48 10.60 8.57 7.12
N ALA A 49 10.01 8.66 8.31
CA ALA A 49 10.67 9.18 9.51
C ALA A 49 11.87 8.32 9.97
N SER A 50 11.88 7.04 9.61
CA SER A 50 12.99 6.11 9.85
C SER A 50 14.03 6.10 8.71
N GLY A 51 13.93 7.04 7.78
CA GLY A 51 14.82 7.17 6.61
C GLY A 51 14.57 6.13 5.52
N ILE A 52 13.39 5.53 5.47
CA ILE A 52 12.98 4.57 4.45
C ILE A 52 11.93 5.27 3.58
N ASP A 53 12.38 5.92 2.50
CA ASP A 53 11.49 6.55 1.53
C ASP A 53 10.84 5.45 0.66
N ALA A 54 9.68 4.98 1.10
CA ALA A 54 8.89 3.99 0.40
C ALA A 54 7.54 4.56 -0.03
N HIS A 55 7.25 4.42 -1.31
CA HIS A 55 5.94 4.74 -1.85
C HIS A 55 5.00 3.55 -1.62
N ALA A 56 3.81 3.83 -1.11
CA ALA A 56 2.87 2.81 -0.70
C ALA A 56 1.59 2.88 -1.54
N ARG A 57 1.11 1.73 -1.99
CA ARG A 57 -0.10 1.59 -2.81
C ARG A 57 -1.04 0.59 -2.16
N ALA A 58 -2.33 0.91 -2.12
CA ALA A 58 -3.36 -0.03 -1.68
C ALA A 58 -3.40 -1.25 -2.61
N VAL A 59 -3.42 -2.44 -2.03
CA VAL A 59 -3.53 -3.71 -2.76
C VAL A 59 -4.80 -4.41 -2.29
N HIS A 60 -5.49 -5.06 -3.22
CA HIS A 60 -6.68 -5.82 -2.86
C HIS A 60 -6.26 -7.08 -2.06
N PRO A 61 -6.80 -7.31 -0.85
CA PRO A 61 -6.42 -8.44 -0.01
C PRO A 61 -6.91 -9.80 -0.54
N GLY A 62 -7.64 -9.86 -1.66
CA GLY A 62 -8.05 -11.13 -2.27
C GLY A 62 -8.80 -12.05 -1.30
N SER A 63 -8.38 -13.32 -1.23
CA SER A 63 -8.96 -14.35 -0.36
C SER A 63 -8.33 -14.46 1.04
N TRP A 64 -7.63 -13.42 1.49
CA TRP A 64 -7.01 -13.43 2.82
C TRP A 64 -8.06 -13.13 3.90
N ASP A 65 -8.65 -14.19 4.46
CA ASP A 65 -9.69 -14.09 5.48
C ASP A 65 -9.28 -13.23 6.68
N GLY A 66 -10.16 -12.30 7.05
CA GLY A 66 -9.95 -11.41 8.20
C GLY A 66 -8.92 -10.31 7.98
N VAL A 67 -8.44 -10.09 6.75
CA VAL A 67 -7.64 -8.92 6.38
C VAL A 67 -8.57 -7.76 6.02
N ARG A 68 -8.41 -6.63 6.72
CA ARG A 68 -9.20 -5.41 6.49
C ARG A 68 -8.65 -4.56 5.36
N ALA A 69 -7.32 -4.48 5.29
CA ALA A 69 -6.62 -3.68 4.29
C ALA A 69 -5.23 -4.25 4.03
N MET A 70 -4.67 -3.92 2.88
CA MET A 70 -3.35 -4.35 2.49
C MET A 70 -2.69 -3.27 1.63
N ALA A 71 -1.38 -3.12 1.79
CA ALA A 71 -0.59 -2.20 0.98
C ALA A 71 0.74 -2.84 0.56
N GLY A 72 1.15 -2.54 -0.67
CA GLY A 72 2.49 -2.80 -1.17
C GLY A 72 3.33 -1.53 -1.05
N TYR A 73 4.54 -1.66 -0.52
CA TYR A 73 5.50 -0.58 -0.31
C TYR A 73 6.71 -0.82 -1.20
N THR A 74 7.05 0.18 -1.99
CA THR A 74 8.16 0.16 -2.94
C THR A 74 9.18 1.21 -2.51
N PRO A 75 10.38 0.83 -2.03
CA PRO A 75 11.46 1.77 -1.75
C PRO A 75 11.82 2.58 -3.00
N ARG A 76 12.09 3.87 -2.83
CA ARG A 76 12.42 4.76 -3.94
C ARG A 76 13.74 4.40 -4.61
N ASP A 77 14.73 4.00 -3.80
CA ASP A 77 16.09 3.66 -4.24
C ASP A 77 16.16 2.29 -4.94
N ASP A 78 15.17 1.42 -4.74
CA ASP A 78 15.09 0.11 -5.40
C ASP A 78 13.64 -0.26 -5.70
N ARG A 79 13.20 0.14 -6.90
CA ARG A 79 11.84 -0.12 -7.39
C ARG A 79 11.58 -1.58 -7.78
N SER A 80 12.62 -2.42 -7.82
CA SER A 80 12.44 -3.86 -8.10
C SER A 80 11.94 -4.61 -6.86
N ARG A 81 12.15 -4.03 -5.69
CA ARG A 81 11.82 -4.62 -4.39
C ARG A 81 10.50 -4.07 -3.89
N VAL A 82 9.54 -4.96 -3.65
CA VAL A 82 8.26 -4.62 -3.02
C VAL A 82 8.08 -5.48 -1.79
N PHE A 83 7.67 -4.86 -0.68
CA PHE A 83 7.21 -5.57 0.50
C PHE A 83 5.76 -5.22 0.78
N HIS A 84 5.06 -6.10 1.48
CA HIS A 84 3.64 -5.96 1.70
C HIS A 84 3.33 -5.92 3.20
N VAL A 85 2.31 -5.15 3.55
CA VAL A 85 1.77 -5.11 4.91
C VAL A 85 0.27 -5.33 4.86
N MET A 86 -0.18 -6.29 5.65
CA MET A 86 -1.59 -6.61 5.87
C MET A 86 -2.04 -6.01 7.21
N GLU A 87 -3.19 -5.35 7.21
CA GLU A 87 -3.90 -4.98 8.43
C GLU A 87 -5.01 -6.01 8.70
N CYS A 88 -4.83 -6.82 9.72
CA CYS A 88 -5.75 -7.86 10.13
C CYS A 88 -6.82 -7.33 11.08
N ALA A 89 -7.96 -8.02 11.15
CA ALA A 89 -9.05 -7.62 12.03
C ALA A 89 -8.69 -7.69 13.51
N THR A 90 -7.85 -8.66 13.89
CA THR A 90 -7.37 -8.87 15.26
C THR A 90 -5.92 -9.36 15.28
N PRO A 91 -5.21 -9.28 16.42
CA PRO A 91 -3.87 -9.86 16.57
C PRO A 91 -3.83 -11.37 16.33
N GLU A 92 -4.88 -12.11 16.70
CA GLU A 92 -4.98 -13.55 16.49
C GLU A 92 -5.04 -13.87 14.98
N VAL A 93 -5.78 -13.07 14.20
CA VAL A 93 -5.79 -13.19 12.75
C VAL A 93 -4.40 -12.90 12.18
N ALA A 94 -3.71 -11.87 12.67
CA ALA A 94 -2.34 -11.56 12.26
C ALA A 94 -1.37 -12.72 12.54
N GLN A 95 -1.46 -13.34 13.73
CA GLN A 95 -0.63 -14.50 14.08
C GLN A 95 -0.92 -15.71 13.20
N ARG A 96 -2.18 -15.99 12.87
CA ARG A 96 -2.52 -17.07 11.92
C ARG A 96 -1.92 -16.84 10.54
N HIS A 97 -1.97 -15.62 10.04
CA HIS A 97 -1.37 -15.27 8.75
C HIS A 97 0.16 -15.33 8.79
N LEU A 98 0.79 -14.89 9.88
CA LEU A 98 2.22 -15.06 10.11
C LEU A 98 2.62 -16.54 10.02
N GLN A 99 1.92 -17.42 10.74
CA GLN A 99 2.18 -18.87 10.70
C GLN A 99 1.99 -19.46 9.29
N ARG A 100 0.97 -19.00 8.56
CA ARG A 100 0.74 -19.41 7.16
C ARG A 100 1.91 -19.01 6.26
N LEU A 101 2.40 -17.77 6.39
CA LEU A 101 3.52 -17.25 5.61
C LEU A 101 4.84 -17.94 5.96
N GLN A 102 5.07 -18.27 7.23
CA GLN A 102 6.25 -19.02 7.68
C GLN A 102 6.31 -20.45 7.10
N ARG A 103 5.15 -21.04 6.78
CA ARG A 103 5.06 -22.37 6.15
C ARG A 103 5.01 -22.30 4.62
N ALA A 104 4.93 -21.10 4.04
CA ALA A 104 4.87 -20.94 2.60
C ALA A 104 6.20 -21.38 1.96
N PRO A 105 6.18 -21.98 0.76
CA PRO A 105 7.40 -22.44 0.09
C PRO A 105 8.32 -21.28 -0.33
N SER A 106 7.80 -20.05 -0.38
CA SER A 106 8.57 -18.87 -0.76
C SER A 106 9.14 -18.16 0.47
N PRO A 107 10.46 -17.89 0.52
CA PRO A 107 11.04 -17.10 1.59
C PRO A 107 10.44 -15.69 1.54
N SER A 108 9.80 -15.29 2.63
CA SER A 108 9.04 -14.04 2.72
C SER A 108 9.31 -13.22 3.97
N LEU A 109 10.29 -13.63 4.79
CA LEU A 109 10.71 -12.95 6.03
C LEU A 109 9.52 -12.32 6.80
N PRO A 110 8.47 -13.10 7.13
CA PRO A 110 7.25 -12.52 7.63
C PRO A 110 7.40 -12.15 9.11
N GLU A 111 6.81 -11.02 9.52
CA GLU A 111 6.73 -10.59 10.91
C GLU A 111 5.36 -10.01 11.25
N ALA A 112 4.96 -10.10 12.52
CA ALA A 112 3.72 -9.52 13.01
C ALA A 112 3.98 -8.45 14.07
N ASN A 113 3.18 -7.40 14.06
CA ASN A 113 3.17 -6.33 15.06
C ASN A 113 1.73 -5.90 15.36
N GLY A 114 1.17 -6.43 16.46
CA GLY A 114 -0.24 -6.25 16.80
C GLY A 114 -1.16 -6.84 15.72
N THR A 115 -1.96 -5.99 15.08
CA THR A 115 -2.83 -6.38 13.96
C THR A 115 -2.14 -6.36 12.59
N LEU A 116 -0.89 -5.90 12.51
CA LEU A 116 -0.17 -5.80 11.25
C LEU A 116 0.69 -7.03 11.00
N VAL A 117 0.78 -7.46 9.74
CA VAL A 117 1.73 -8.48 9.28
C VAL A 117 2.50 -7.92 8.10
N ILE A 118 3.83 -7.88 8.19
CA ILE A 118 4.72 -7.54 7.08
C ILE A 118 5.27 -8.82 6.46
N TYR A 119 5.51 -8.81 5.15
CA TYR A 119 6.30 -9.84 4.49
C TYR A 119 7.06 -9.28 3.28
N LEU A 120 8.30 -9.74 3.12
CA LEU A 120 9.30 -9.33 2.14
C LEU A 120 9.69 -10.53 1.27
N THR A 121 8.87 -10.81 0.26
CA THR A 121 9.03 -11.98 -0.62
C THR A 121 10.32 -11.89 -1.44
N HIS A 122 11.19 -12.90 -1.34
CA HIS A 122 12.48 -12.99 -2.05
C HIS A 122 13.50 -11.90 -1.71
N TRP A 123 13.33 -11.19 -0.59
CA TRP A 123 14.37 -10.27 -0.13
C TRP A 123 15.48 -11.03 0.61
N PRO A 124 16.75 -10.64 0.43
CA PRO A 124 17.87 -11.21 1.19
C PRO A 124 17.78 -10.81 2.67
N ALA A 125 17.92 -11.79 3.58
CA ALA A 125 17.80 -11.58 5.03
C ALA A 125 18.89 -10.67 5.61
N ASP A 126 20.13 -10.79 5.11
CA ASP A 126 21.30 -10.08 5.65
C ASP A 126 21.46 -8.64 5.10
N ASP A 127 20.65 -8.28 4.11
CA ASP A 127 20.67 -6.98 3.46
C ASP A 127 20.28 -5.83 4.42
N THR A 128 20.99 -4.71 4.30
CA THR A 128 20.83 -3.57 5.19
C THR A 128 19.44 -2.94 5.08
N LEU A 129 18.86 -2.88 3.88
CA LEU A 129 17.51 -2.34 3.68
C LEU A 129 16.47 -3.28 4.29
N THR A 130 16.59 -4.59 4.08
CA THR A 130 15.73 -5.61 4.70
C THR A 130 15.67 -5.43 6.22
N ARG A 131 16.85 -5.38 6.88
CA ARG A 131 16.94 -5.21 8.34
C ARG A 131 16.33 -3.89 8.79
N ARG A 132 16.62 -2.78 8.10
CA ARG A 132 16.04 -1.47 8.42
C ARG A 132 14.52 -1.46 8.32
N VAL A 133 13.95 -2.08 7.28
CA VAL A 133 12.49 -2.19 7.10
C VAL A 133 11.86 -2.97 8.24
N LEU A 134 12.41 -4.15 8.58
CA LEU A 134 11.91 -4.96 9.68
C LEU A 134 12.05 -4.24 11.04
N ASP A 135 13.18 -3.59 11.30
CA ASP A 135 13.40 -2.84 12.54
C ASP A 135 12.49 -1.60 12.66
N ALA A 136 12.19 -0.92 11.55
CA ALA A 136 11.20 0.16 11.55
C ALA A 136 9.79 -0.40 11.78
N PHE A 137 9.44 -1.52 11.14
CA PHE A 137 8.15 -2.18 11.33
C PHE A 137 7.93 -2.62 12.78
N ARG A 138 8.94 -3.20 13.43
CA ARG A 138 8.88 -3.61 14.86
C ARG A 138 8.68 -2.43 15.81
N ARG A 139 9.28 -1.28 15.50
CA ARG A 139 9.17 -0.05 16.32
C ARG A 139 7.88 0.73 16.09
N PHE A 140 7.11 0.39 15.07
CA PHE A 140 5.82 1.02 14.84
C PHE A 140 4.87 0.71 16.01
N PRO A 141 4.13 1.69 16.55
CA PRO A 141 3.25 1.47 17.69
C PRO A 141 2.18 0.39 17.40
N ALA A 142 2.26 -0.73 18.11
CA ALA A 142 1.18 -1.72 18.17
C ALA A 142 -0.03 -1.04 18.83
N THR A 143 -1.16 -0.87 18.14
CA THR A 143 -2.38 -0.49 18.87
C THR A 143 -2.82 -1.68 19.70
N SER A 144 -2.72 -1.54 21.01
CA SER A 144 -3.43 -2.32 22.01
C SER A 144 -4.85 -1.76 22.16
N THR A 145 -5.83 -2.54 21.69
CA THR A 145 -7.23 -2.55 22.18
C THR A 145 -8.13 -1.35 21.80
N PRO A 146 -9.41 -1.56 21.42
CA PRO A 146 -10.40 -0.47 21.41
C PRO A 146 -10.66 0.01 22.86
N PRO A 147 -11.06 1.27 23.10
CA PRO A 147 -11.54 1.69 24.41
C PRO A 147 -12.83 0.91 24.79
N PRO A 148 -13.12 0.77 26.11
CA PRO A 148 -14.19 -0.08 26.64
C PRO A 148 -15.60 0.28 26.13
#